data_AF-A0A1F9HRK5-F1
#
_entry.id   AF-A0A1F9HRK5-F1
#
_cell.length_a   1.000
_cell.length_b   1.000
_cell.length_c   1.000
_cell.angle_alpha   90.00
_cell.angle_beta   90.00
_cell.angle_gamma   90.00
#
_symmetry.space_group_name_H-M   'P 1'
#
loop_
_entity.id
_entity.type
_entity.pdbx_description
1 polymer ?
#
loop_
_entity_poly.entity_id
_entity_poly.type
_entity_poly.pdbx_seq_one_letter_code
_entity_poly.pdbx_strand_id
1 'polypeptide(L)' 'DSNQARLALFCSEPGQGVAKCRSNSRVMMTVLEGEGTFLTEGEEISAGPGSVIIWEPGEPHGYMAKTRLVFLATIAPMP' A
#
# COMPACT_ATOMS: atom_id res chain seq x y z
N ASP A 1 4.80 14.96 -4.33
CA ASP A 1 5.71 14.38 -5.33
C ASP A 1 6.98 15.24 -5.38
N SER A 2 8.16 14.64 -5.26
CA SER A 2 9.46 15.35 -5.24
C SER A 2 10.61 14.39 -5.50
N ASN A 3 11.83 14.90 -5.74
CA ASN A 3 13.04 14.06 -5.90
C ASN A 3 13.37 13.17 -4.69
N GLN A 4 12.72 13.37 -3.54
CA GLN A 4 12.96 12.61 -2.32
C GLN A 4 11.84 11.61 -2.00
N ALA A 5 10.66 11.77 -2.59
CA ALA A 5 9.51 10.93 -2.28
C ALA A 5 8.50 10.94 -3.43
N ARG A 6 8.05 9.74 -3.80
CA ARG A 6 6.97 9.55 -4.76
C ARG A 6 5.66 9.35 -4.00
N LEU A 7 4.63 10.07 -4.42
CA LEU A 7 3.26 9.87 -3.95
C LEU A 7 2.43 9.36 -5.13
N ALA A 8 1.77 8.21 -4.96
CA ALA A 8 0.93 7.61 -5.98
C ALA A 8 -0.44 7.26 -5.39
N LEU A 9 -1.50 7.74 -6.06
CA LEU A 9 -2.86 7.37 -5.72
C LEU A 9 -3.21 6.08 -6.45
N PHE A 10 -3.73 5.10 -5.72
CA PHE A 10 -4.26 3.87 -6.27
C PHE A 10 -5.76 3.81 -6.06
N CYS A 11 -6.47 3.45 -7.11
CA CYS A 11 -7.92 3.22 -7.10
C CYS A 11 -8.15 1.82 -7.66
N SER A 12 -8.71 0.93 -6.85
CA SER A 12 -8.91 -0.48 -7.22
C SER A 12 -10.34 -0.90 -6.92
N GLU A 13 -10.96 -1.59 -7.87
CA GLU A 13 -12.25 -2.23 -7.70
C GLU A 13 -12.11 -3.56 -6.94
N PRO A 14 -13.20 -4.12 -6.37
CA PRO A 14 -13.17 -5.40 -5.68
C PRO A 14 -12.47 -6.50 -6.49
N GLY A 15 -11.53 -7.21 -5.86
CA GLY A 15 -10.74 -8.26 -6.51
C GLY A 15 -9.53 -7.76 -7.30
N GLN A 16 -9.31 -6.45 -7.41
CA GLN A 16 -8.07 -5.89 -7.95
C GLN A 16 -7.04 -5.68 -6.84
N GLY A 17 -5.77 -5.77 -7.19
CA GLY A 17 -4.69 -5.66 -6.23
C GLY A 17 -3.32 -5.75 -6.87
N VAL A 18 -2.30 -5.67 -6.03
CA VAL A 18 -0.91 -5.88 -6.42
C VAL A 18 -0.39 -7.10 -5.68
N ALA A 19 0.09 -8.07 -6.45
CA ALA A 19 0.72 -9.27 -5.90
C ALA A 19 1.96 -8.89 -5.06
N LYS A 20 2.31 -9.77 -4.11
CA LYS A 20 3.43 -9.57 -3.19
C LYS A 20 4.73 -9.21 -3.93
N CYS A 21 5.27 -8.03 -3.65
CA CYS A 21 6.53 -7.53 -4.20
C CYS A 21 7.40 -6.91 -3.10
N ARG A 22 8.64 -6.51 -3.42
CA ARG A 22 9.58 -5.87 -2.50
C ARG A 22 10.10 -4.58 -3.11
N SER A 23 10.43 -3.60 -2.26
CA SER A 23 11.00 -2.31 -2.65
C SER A 23 12.26 -2.03 -1.83
N ASN A 24 13.25 -1.36 -2.44
CA ASN A 24 14.43 -0.86 -1.71
C ASN A 24 14.14 0.42 -0.90
N SER A 25 12.96 1.00 -1.10
CA SER A 25 12.49 2.19 -0.39
C SER A 25 11.39 1.82 0.60
N ARG A 26 11.26 2.60 1.67
CA ARG A 26 10.13 2.47 2.60
C ARG A 26 8.85 2.77 1.85
N VAL A 27 7.83 1.95 2.07
CA VAL A 27 6.50 2.13 1.49
C VAL A 27 5.51 2.38 2.63
N MET A 28 4.71 3.43 2.50
CA MET A 28 3.62 3.73 3.41
C MET A 28 2.33 3.86 2.62
N MET A 29 1.27 3.14 3.01
CA MET A 29 -0.05 3.24 2.41
C MET A 29 -1.02 3.84 3.41
N THR A 30 -1.64 4.95 3.05
CA THR A 30 -2.73 5.57 3.82
C THR A 30 -4.04 5.30 3.11
N VAL A 31 -4.94 4.55 3.74
CA VAL A 31 -6.25 4.22 3.15
C VAL A 31 -7.18 5.42 3.28
N LEU A 32 -7.76 5.83 2.15
CA LEU A 32 -8.64 6.99 2.03
C LEU A 32 -10.11 6.58 1.91
N GLU A 33 -10.39 5.48 1.21
CA GLU A 33 -11.75 4.98 0.97
C GLU A 33 -11.72 3.46 0.87
N GLY A 34 -12.77 2.80 1.38
CA GLY A 34 -12.97 1.37 1.23
C GLY A 34 -12.10 0.48 2.11
N GLU A 35 -12.20 -0.83 1.86
CA GLU A 35 -11.55 -1.87 2.65
C GLU A 35 -10.73 -2.81 1.76
N GLY A 36 -9.61 -3.26 2.30
CA GLY A 36 -8.71 -4.18 1.63
C GLY A 36 -7.95 -5.08 2.61
N THR A 37 -7.36 -6.12 2.06
CA THR A 37 -6.33 -6.90 2.73
C THR A 37 -4.96 -6.43 2.25
N PHE A 38 -4.04 -6.21 3.17
CA PHE A 38 -2.66 -5.81 2.92
C PHE A 38 -1.73 -6.92 3.38
N LEU A 39 -0.75 -7.26 2.55
CA LEU A 39 0.19 -8.34 2.80
C LEU A 39 1.41 -7.79 3.55
N THR A 40 1.74 -8.36 4.69
CA THR A 40 2.98 -8.09 5.45
C THR A 40 3.86 -9.35 5.47
N GLU A 41 4.95 -9.32 6.24
CA GLU A 41 5.80 -10.49 6.42
C GLU A 41 5.09 -11.59 7.23
N GLY A 42 4.45 -12.51 6.52
CA GLY A 42 3.85 -13.71 7.10
C GLY A 42 2.38 -13.57 7.49
N GLU A 43 1.82 -12.36 7.42
CA GLU A 43 0.44 -12.09 7.82
C GLU A 43 -0.31 -11.24 6.79
N GLU A 44 -1.63 -11.29 6.90
CA GLU A 44 -2.57 -10.47 6.14
C GLU A 44 -3.31 -9.55 7.10
N ILE A 45 -3.27 -8.25 6.83
CA ILE A 45 -3.91 -7.23 7.66
C ILE A 45 -5.11 -6.69 6.89
N SER A 46 -6.31 -6.74 7.49
CA SER A 46 -7.46 -6.00 6.98
C SER A 46 -7.40 -4.55 7.46
N ALA A 47 -7.56 -3.60 6.55
CA ALA A 47 -7.55 -2.17 6.87
C ALA A 47 -8.57 -1.39 6.04
N GLY A 48 -8.99 -0.25 6.59
CA GLY A 48 -10.01 0.64 6.04
C GLY A 48 -9.61 2.12 6.21
N PRO A 49 -10.52 3.08 5.96
CA PRO A 49 -10.17 4.51 5.92
C PRO A 49 -9.50 5.00 7.21
N GLY A 50 -8.42 5.76 7.06
CA GLY A 50 -7.60 6.27 8.17
C GLY A 50 -6.51 5.31 8.65
N SER A 51 -6.51 4.04 8.22
CA SER A 51 -5.40 3.13 8.47
C SER A 51 -4.14 3.55 7.72
N VAL A 52 -3.00 3.43 8.39
CA VAL A 52 -1.67 3.63 7.79
C VAL A 52 -0.87 2.35 7.99
N ILE A 53 -0.44 1.75 6.87
CA ILE A 53 0.45 0.58 6.89
C ILE A 53 1.82 1.01 6.38
N ILE A 54 2.88 0.56 7.06
CA ILE A 54 4.27 0.90 6.74
C ILE A 54 5.05 -0.40 6.56
N TRP A 55 5.86 -0.44 5.50
CA TRP A 55 6.82 -1.50 5.23
C TRP A 55 8.21 -0.90 5.12
N GLU A 56 9.15 -1.49 5.84
CA GLU A 56 10.57 -1.12 5.77
C GLU A 56 11.20 -1.58 4.44
N PRO A 57 12.34 -0.98 4.02
CA PRO A 57 13.08 -1.44 2.85
C PRO A 57 13.33 -2.95 2.86
N GLY A 58 12.98 -3.59 1.76
CA GLY A 58 13.10 -5.03 1.57
C GLY A 58 11.90 -5.82 2.09
N GLU A 59 11.03 -5.28 2.93
CA GLU A 59 9.84 -5.99 3.41
C GLU A 59 8.83 -6.23 2.28
N PRO A 60 8.23 -7.42 2.23
CA PRO A 60 7.29 -7.73 1.18
C PRO A 60 5.95 -7.05 1.44
N HIS A 61 5.41 -6.40 0.41
CA HIS A 61 4.13 -5.70 0.45
C HIS A 61 3.27 -6.04 -0.75
N GLY A 62 1.97 -5.89 -0.59
CA GLY A 62 0.96 -6.12 -1.61
C GLY A 62 -0.41 -5.88 -1.01
N TYR A 63 -1.45 -5.88 -1.84
CA TYR A 63 -2.81 -5.70 -1.35
C TYR A 63 -3.83 -6.34 -2.28
N MET A 64 -5.02 -6.57 -1.75
CA MET A 64 -6.21 -7.00 -2.47
C MET A 64 -7.40 -6.16 -1.99
N ALA A 65 -8.10 -5.52 -2.92
CA ALA A 65 -9.28 -4.72 -2.63
C ALA A 65 -10.49 -5.62 -2.35
N LYS A 66 -11.20 -5.37 -1.24
CA LYS A 66 -12.46 -6.05 -0.90
C LYS A 66 -13.67 -5.25 -1.36
N THR A 67 -13.61 -3.93 -1.17
CA THR A 67 -14.53 -2.96 -1.78
C THR A 67 -13.78 -2.14 -2.82
N ARG A 68 -14.43 -1.13 -3.41
CA ARG A 68 -13.69 -0.05 -4.07
C ARG A 68 -12.73 0.56 -3.04
N LEU A 69 -11.43 0.41 -3.28
CA LEU A 69 -10.35 0.77 -2.36
C LEU A 69 -9.55 1.91 -2.97
N VAL A 70 -9.39 2.99 -2.22
CA VAL A 70 -8.54 4.13 -2.57
C VAL A 70 -7.51 4.34 -1.47
N PHE A 71 -6.24 4.40 -1.83
CA PHE A 71 -5.17 4.72 -0.88
C PHE A 71 -4.08 5.55 -1.54
N LEU A 72 -3.37 6.31 -0.71
CA LEU A 72 -2.17 7.05 -1.09
C LEU A 72 -0.94 6.24 -0.69
N ALA A 73 -0.17 5.79 -1.67
CA ALA A 73 1.15 5.21 -1.44
C ALA A 73 2.20 6.33 -1.41
N THR A 74 2.98 6.38 -0.33
CA THR A 74 4.17 7.22 -0.18
C THR A 74 5.39 6.33 -0.19
N ILE A 75 6.32 6.58 -1.11
CA ILE A 75 7.53 5.78 -1.31
C ILE A 75 8.74 6.71 -1.13
N ALA A 76 9.58 6.41 -0.14
CA ALA A 76 10.72 7.24 0.23
C ALA A 76 11.94 6.40 0.67
N PRO A 77 13.18 6.73 0.24
CA PRO A 77 13.50 7.73 -0.78
C PRO A 77 12.84 7.39 -2.13
N MET A 78 12.89 8.29 -3.11
CA MET A 78 12.43 7.94 -4.45
C MET A 78 13.30 6.77 -4.98
N PRO A 79 12.70 5.66 -5.45
CA PRO A 79 13.44 4.53 -6.00
C PRO A 79 14.22 4.88 -7.27
#